data_AF-Q01Q61-F1
#
_entry.id   AF-Q01Q61-F1
#
_cell.length_a   1.000
_cell.length_b   1.000
_cell.length_c   1.000
_cell.angle_alpha   90.00
_cell.angle_beta   90.00
_cell.angle_gamma   90.00
#
_symmetry.space_group_name_H-M   'P 1'
#
loop_
_entity.id
_entity.type
_entity.pdbx_description
1 polymer ?
#
loop_
_entity_poly.entity_id
_entity_poly.type
_entity_poly.pdbx_seq_one_letter_code
_entity_poly.pdbx_strand_id
1 'polypeptide(L)'
;MKEWGFAQNHPNEELAQLHLFSMKKQQANGEIEFTITVKEFITPKEPTMHFFAQADKETNQLTASYRPCGWGKTMLEALAECVRAINRFPYEGEGLKARI
;
A
#
# COMPACT_ATOMS: atom_id res chain seq x y z
N MET A 1 -8.93 -21.24 -10.40
CA MET A 1 -7.51 -20.99 -10.04
C MET A 1 -6.95 -20.01 -11.04
N LYS A 2 -6.18 -19.01 -10.58
CA LYS A 2 -5.47 -18.11 -11.50
C LYS A 2 -4.28 -18.85 -12.09
N GLU A 3 -4.04 -18.69 -13.39
CA GLU A 3 -3.00 -19.45 -14.13
C GLU A 3 -1.60 -19.22 -13.56
N TRP A 4 -1.31 -18.03 -13.04
CA TRP A 4 -0.02 -17.72 -12.42
C TRP A 4 0.19 -18.41 -11.06
N GLY A 5 -0.85 -19.01 -10.47
CA GLY A 5 -0.70 -19.77 -9.22
C GLY A 5 0.17 -21.02 -9.36
N PHE A 6 0.27 -21.59 -10.56
CA PHE A 6 1.16 -22.72 -10.86
C PHE A 6 2.64 -22.34 -10.82
N ALA A 7 2.96 -21.04 -10.81
CA ALA A 7 4.33 -20.57 -10.68
C ALA A 7 4.84 -20.56 -9.22
N GLN A 8 3.96 -20.72 -8.23
CA GLN A 8 4.36 -20.80 -6.82
C GLN A 8 4.76 -22.25 -6.47
N ASN A 9 6.01 -22.45 -6.04
CA ASN A 9 6.49 -23.77 -5.63
C ASN A 9 6.20 -24.02 -4.13
N HIS A 10 6.19 -22.97 -3.32
CA HIS A 10 5.95 -23.08 -1.88
C HIS A 10 5.14 -21.88 -1.33
N PRO A 11 4.13 -22.08 -0.46
CA PRO A 11 3.31 -20.98 0.09
C PRO A 11 4.12 -19.85 0.75
N ASN A 12 5.21 -20.20 1.44
CA ASN A 12 6.13 -19.23 2.07
C ASN A 12 6.85 -18.28 1.10
N GLU A 13 6.81 -18.53 -0.21
CA GLU A 13 7.31 -17.58 -1.21
C GLU A 13 6.45 -16.31 -1.28
N GLU A 14 5.20 -16.38 -0.79
CA GLU A 14 4.23 -15.28 -0.80
C GLU A 14 4.11 -14.64 -2.20
N LEU A 15 4.10 -15.48 -3.24
CA LEU A 15 4.01 -15.05 -4.62
C LEU A 15 2.72 -14.24 -4.81
N ALA A 16 2.89 -13.03 -5.32
CA ALA A 16 1.79 -12.09 -5.53
C ALA A 16 1.85 -11.44 -6.90
N GLN A 17 0.67 -11.23 -7.50
CA GLN A 17 0.51 -10.34 -8.63
C GLN A 17 0.45 -8.89 -8.14
N LEU A 18 1.21 -8.01 -8.77
CA LEU A 18 1.25 -6.59 -8.41
C LEU A 18 0.35 -5.76 -9.33
N HIS A 19 -0.44 -4.89 -8.71
CA HIS A 19 -1.23 -3.87 -9.40
C HIS A 19 -0.77 -2.50 -8.93
N LEU A 20 -0.36 -1.63 -9.86
CA LEU A 20 0.09 -0.29 -9.54
C LEU A 20 -1.02 0.73 -9.82
N PHE A 21 -1.22 1.63 -8.87
CA PHE A 21 -2.12 2.76 -8.96
C PHE A 21 -1.37 4.03 -8.60
N SER A 22 -1.82 5.18 -9.09
CA SER A 22 -1.35 6.47 -8.62
C SER A 22 -2.51 7.32 -8.10
N MET A 23 -2.22 8.20 -7.14
CA MET A 23 -3.14 9.23 -6.71
C MET A 23 -2.41 10.52 -6.38
N LYS A 24 -3.07 11.64 -6.63
CA LYS A 24 -2.59 12.97 -6.27
C LYS A 24 -3.32 13.43 -5.02
N LYS A 25 -2.55 13.82 -3.99
CA LYS A 25 -3.07 14.42 -2.75
C LYS A 25 -2.72 15.90 -2.73
N GLN A 26 -3.73 16.76 -2.64
CA GLN A 26 -3.52 18.20 -2.46
C GLN A 26 -3.23 18.52 -0.99
N GLN A 27 -2.19 19.31 -0.75
CA GLN A 27 -1.82 19.82 0.57
C GLN A 27 -1.43 21.30 0.46
N ALA A 28 -1.32 21.99 1.61
CA ALA A 28 -0.97 23.42 1.64
C ALA A 28 0.33 23.75 0.88
N ASN A 29 1.28 22.81 0.86
CA ASN A 29 2.58 22.96 0.21
C ASN A 29 2.63 22.45 -1.24
N GLY A 30 1.48 22.07 -1.82
CA GLY A 30 1.35 21.62 -3.20
C GLY A 30 0.74 20.22 -3.35
N GLU A 31 0.82 19.73 -4.59
CA GLU A 31 0.33 18.42 -4.98
C GLU A 31 1.40 17.35 -4.71
N ILE A 32 1.03 16.29 -4.01
CA ILE A 32 1.89 15.14 -3.74
C ILE A 32 1.35 13.92 -4.48
N GLU A 33 2.15 13.34 -5.36
CA GLU A 33 1.82 12.07 -6.01
C GLU A 33 2.26 10.88 -5.15
N PHE A 34 1.33 9.95 -4.96
CA PHE A 34 1.54 8.66 -4.31
C PHE A 34 1.40 7.55 -5.34
N THR A 35 2.31 6.59 -5.28
CA THR A 35 2.15 5.29 -5.95
C THR A 35 1.66 4.27 -4.93
N ILE A 36 0.60 3.54 -5.27
CA ILE A 36 0.03 2.49 -4.43
C ILE A 36 0.26 1.17 -5.15
N THR A 37 0.89 0.22 -4.46
CA THR A 37 1.01 -1.16 -4.94
C THR A 37 0.02 -2.04 -4.20
N VAL A 38 -0.85 -2.73 -4.94
CA VAL A 38 -1.69 -3.80 -4.40
C VAL A 38 -1.04 -5.14 -4.73
N LYS A 39 -0.72 -5.91 -3.70
CA LYS A 39 -0.29 -7.31 -3.79
C LYS A 39 -1.52 -8.19 -3.70
N GLU A 40 -1.75 -9.00 -4.72
CA GLU A 40 -2.73 -10.07 -4.69
C GLU A 40 -2.01 -11.40 -4.51
N PHE A 41 -2.16 -12.04 -3.35
CA PHE A 41 -1.50 -13.30 -3.02
C PHE A 41 -2.30 -14.50 -3.55
N ILE A 42 -1.60 -15.50 -4.11
CA ILE A 42 -2.25 -16.75 -4.53
C ILE A 42 -2.57 -17.65 -3.32
N THR A 43 -1.62 -17.74 -2.39
CA THR A 43 -1.73 -18.53 -1.16
C THR A 43 -1.50 -17.58 0.02
N PRO A 44 -2.52 -16.85 0.49
CA PRO A 44 -2.35 -15.95 1.61
C PRO A 44 -2.13 -16.75 2.90
N LYS A 45 -1.27 -16.26 3.79
CA LYS A 45 -1.05 -16.86 5.12
C LYS A 45 -2.34 -16.88 5.95
N GLU A 46 -3.16 -15.85 5.78
CA GLU A 46 -4.46 -15.71 6.42
C GLU A 46 -5.56 -15.73 5.35
N PRO A 47 -6.54 -16.65 5.40
CA PRO A 47 -7.53 -16.83 4.33
C PRO A 47 -8.35 -15.60 3.95
N THR A 48 -8.43 -14.58 4.80
CA THR A 48 -9.16 -13.33 4.53
C THR A 48 -8.29 -12.24 3.94
N MET A 49 -6.97 -12.44 3.84
CA MET A 49 -5.97 -11.44 3.50
C MET A 49 -5.37 -11.65 2.11
N HIS A 50 -6.23 -11.67 1.09
CA HIS A 50 -5.81 -11.90 -0.30
C HIS A 50 -5.17 -10.66 -0.94
N PHE A 51 -5.60 -9.46 -0.54
CA PHE A 51 -5.14 -8.20 -1.12
C PHE A 51 -4.52 -7.30 -0.07
N PHE A 52 -3.29 -6.86 -0.31
CA PHE A 52 -2.59 -5.87 0.49
C PHE A 52 -2.19 -4.67 -0.35
N ALA A 53 -2.75 -3.51 -0.05
CA ALA A 53 -2.38 -2.24 -0.66
C ALA A 53 -1.39 -1.50 0.25
N GLN A 54 -0.36 -0.91 -0.33
CA GLN A 54 0.60 -0.06 0.38
C GLN A 54 1.08 1.08 -0.50
N ALA A 55 1.18 2.28 0.08
CA ALA A 55 1.74 3.45 -0.57
C ALA A 55 3.28 3.45 -0.55
N ASP A 56 3.89 4.09 -1.53
CA ASP A 56 5.33 4.28 -1.65
C ASP A 56 5.90 5.25 -0.61
N LYS A 57 5.07 6.19 -0.12
CA LYS A 57 5.46 7.26 0.80
C LYS A 57 4.87 7.08 2.20
N GLU A 58 5.61 7.53 3.21
CA GLU A 58 5.15 7.62 4.59
C GLU A 58 4.39 8.93 4.85
N THR A 59 3.35 8.87 5.68
CA THR A 59 2.61 10.04 6.19
C THR A 59 2.89 10.21 7.67
N ASN A 60 2.86 11.45 8.19
CA ASN A 60 3.36 11.72 9.54
C ASN A 60 2.23 11.96 10.56
N GLN A 61 2.36 11.30 11.70
CA GLN A 61 1.53 11.51 12.89
C GLN A 61 2.31 12.24 14.01
N LEU A 62 3.04 13.33 13.74
CA LEU A 62 3.77 14.14 14.76
C LEU A 62 4.74 13.38 15.72
N THR A 63 4.81 12.05 15.69
CA THR A 63 5.43 11.17 16.69
C THR A 63 5.98 9.90 16.05
N ALA A 64 5.31 9.31 15.05
CA ALA A 64 5.80 8.15 14.31
C ALA A 64 5.45 8.24 12.82
N SER A 65 6.41 7.84 11.97
CA SER A 65 6.18 7.68 10.55
C SER A 65 5.28 6.48 10.29
N TYR A 66 4.19 6.68 9.56
CA TYR A 66 3.24 5.64 9.21
C TYR A 66 3.17 5.49 7.70
N ARG A 67 3.41 4.28 7.20
CA ARG A 67 3.23 3.96 5.78
C ARG A 67 1.78 3.57 5.52
N PRO A 68 0.99 4.38 4.78
CA PRO A 68 -0.38 4.05 4.47
C PRO A 68 -0.51 2.68 3.81
N CYS A 69 -1.43 1.88 4.33
CA CYS A 69 -1.70 0.54 3.85
C CYS A 69 -3.15 0.13 4.09
N GLY A 70 -3.57 -0.98 3.48
CA GLY A 70 -4.91 -1.52 3.63
C GLY A 70 -4.98 -2.99 3.24
N TRP A 71 -5.76 -3.77 3.98
CA TRP A 71 -6.11 -5.16 3.63
C TRP A 71 -7.53 -5.21 3.07
N GLY A 72 -7.79 -6.15 2.18
CA GLY A 72 -9.13 -6.37 1.63
C GLY A 72 -9.35 -7.79 1.14
N LYS A 73 -10.63 -8.18 1.08
CA LYS A 73 -11.06 -9.40 0.39
C LYS A 73 -11.08 -9.21 -1.12
N THR A 74 -11.09 -7.95 -1.56
CA THR A 74 -10.97 -7.55 -2.97
C THR A 74 -9.89 -6.49 -3.14
N MET A 75 -9.38 -6.34 -4.36
CA MET A 75 -8.45 -5.27 -4.73
C MET A 75 -9.01 -3.88 -4.42
N LEU A 76 -10.31 -3.67 -4.68
CA LEU A 76 -10.99 -2.41 -4.41
C LEU A 76 -11.02 -2.08 -2.92
N GLU A 77 -11.33 -3.05 -2.07
CA GLU A 77 -11.34 -2.86 -0.61
C GLU A 77 -9.95 -2.47 -0.10
N ALA A 78 -8.91 -3.22 -0.48
CA ALA A 78 -7.54 -2.94 -0.05
C ALA A 78 -7.09 -1.55 -0.52
N LEU A 79 -7.34 -1.21 -1.80
CA LEU A 79 -7.03 0.09 -2.37
C LEU A 79 -7.77 1.22 -1.63
N ALA A 80 -9.08 1.06 -1.36
CA ALA A 80 -9.88 2.05 -0.67
C ALA A 80 -9.38 2.28 0.77
N GLU A 81 -9.03 1.22 1.50
CA GLU A 81 -8.42 1.34 2.83
C GLU A 81 -7.09 2.11 2.77
N CYS A 82 -6.21 1.79 1.82
CA CYS A 82 -4.94 2.50 1.65
C CYS A 82 -5.16 3.98 1.27
N VAL A 83 -6.10 4.29 0.38
CA VAL A 83 -6.44 5.68 -0.01
C VAL A 83 -6.99 6.46 1.19
N ARG A 84 -7.83 5.83 2.03
CA ARG A 84 -8.30 6.46 3.29
C ARG A 84 -7.13 6.72 4.24
N ALA A 85 -6.19 5.78 4.34
CA ALA A 85 -4.99 5.93 5.15
C ALA A 85 -4.10 7.07 4.65
N ILE A 86 -3.89 7.20 3.33
CA ILE A 86 -3.15 8.32 2.71
C ILE A 86 -3.80 9.66 3.06
N ASN A 87 -5.13 9.74 3.01
CA ASN A 87 -5.84 10.98 3.29
C ASN A 87 -5.87 11.36 4.77
N ARG A 88 -5.66 10.40 5.68
CA ARG A 88 -5.75 10.61 7.13
C ARG A 88 -4.71 11.60 7.68
N PHE A 89 -3.51 11.63 7.12
CA PHE A 89 -2.39 12.44 7.65
C PHE A 89 -1.64 13.19 6.56
N PRO A 90 -1.06 14.37 6.86
CA PRO A 90 -0.24 15.10 5.91
C PRO A 90 1.02 14.33 5.52
N TYR A 91 1.57 14.69 4.36
CA TYR A 91 2.86 14.20 3.90
C TYR A 91 3.89 15.28 4.22
N GLU A 92 4.87 14.95 5.05
CA GLU A 92 5.87 15.93 5.50
C GLU A 92 7.17 15.91 4.67
N GLY A 93 7.25 15.06 3.64
CA GLY A 93 8.43 14.94 2.79
C GLY A 93 9.55 14.11 3.41
N GLU A 94 10.41 13.54 2.56
CA GLU A 94 11.66 12.89 3.01
C GLU A 94 12.69 13.90 3.56
N GLY A 95 12.49 15.20 3.29
CA GLY A 95 13.44 16.27 3.58
C GLY A 95 13.52 16.74 5.04
N LEU A 96 12.59 16.38 5.93
CA LEU A 96 12.68 16.76 7.35
C LEU A 96 13.58 15.83 8.18
N LYS A 97 13.85 14.62 7.70
CA LYS A 97 14.70 13.63 8.40
C LYS A 97 16.20 13.84 8.18
N ALA A 98 16.61 14.69 7.22
CA ALA A 98 18.01 14.91 6.84
C ALA A 98 18.65 16.17 7.44
N ARG A 99 18.02 16.81 8.44
CA ARG A 99 18.50 18.04 9.09
C ARG A 99 18.65 17.90 10.60
N ILE A 100 19.40 16.89 11.06
CA ILE A 100 19.95 16.83 12.42
C ILE A 100 21.39 16.33 12.33
#